data_AF-A0A0G2G8S5-F1
#
_entry.id   AF-A0A0G2G8S5-F1
#
_cell.length_a   1.000
_cell.length_b   1.000
_cell.length_c   1.000
_cell.angle_alpha   90.00
_cell.angle_beta   90.00
_cell.angle_gamma   90.00
#
_symmetry.space_group_name_H-M   'P 1'
#
loop_
_entity.id
_entity.type
_entity.pdbx_description
1 polymer ?
#
loop_
_entity_poly.entity_id
_entity_poly.type
_entity_poly.pdbx_seq_one_letter_code
_entity_poly.pdbx_strand_id
1 'polypeptide(L)'
;MATSGEATIPVFWDFSVHAIIARGSGTGDVLNVLVALQDLILAEIPGSTSLGLPYNYSKDNVYEAVQDGAWLVQNYIEEYVASCGADAKIAVIGYSLGACVMMEALCGTSSVGLWPVEAIDSTYANNGMARVTSEYTGLDIRLITNLVIAVINYGDETNGLGQPWNVGNCTVGTGVSL
;
A
#
# COMPACT_ATOMS: atom_id res chain seq x y z
N MET A 1 -36.67 -10.33 -36.11
CA MET A 1 -36.84 -9.93 -34.70
C MET A 1 -35.59 -10.34 -33.96
N ALA A 2 -34.72 -9.39 -33.64
CA ALA A 2 -33.57 -9.61 -32.77
C ALA A 2 -34.02 -9.29 -31.34
N THR A 3 -33.99 -10.28 -30.45
CA THR A 3 -34.14 -10.07 -29.01
C THR A 3 -32.80 -9.63 -28.45
N SER A 4 -32.76 -8.44 -27.85
CA SER A 4 -31.61 -7.88 -27.15
C SER A 4 -31.27 -8.74 -25.94
N GLY A 5 -30.26 -9.61 -26.07
CA GLY A 5 -29.57 -10.18 -24.92
C GLY A 5 -28.53 -9.17 -24.46
N GLU A 6 -28.77 -8.50 -23.33
CA GLU A 6 -27.70 -7.82 -22.61
C GLU A 6 -26.65 -8.87 -22.26
N ALA A 7 -25.45 -8.70 -22.79
CA ALA A 7 -24.30 -9.47 -22.36
C ALA A 7 -24.02 -9.08 -20.91
N THR A 8 -24.44 -9.91 -19.96
CA THR A 8 -24.00 -9.80 -18.57
C THR A 8 -22.51 -10.11 -18.57
N ILE A 9 -21.69 -9.11 -18.24
CA ILE A 9 -20.27 -9.32 -17.94
C ILE A 9 -20.24 -10.31 -16.77
N PRO A 10 -19.57 -11.47 -16.89
CA PRO A 10 -19.44 -12.37 -15.76
C PRO A 10 -18.67 -11.65 -14.67
N VAL A 11 -19.38 -11.27 -13.60
CA VAL A 11 -18.77 -10.71 -12.40
C VAL A 11 -18.02 -11.88 -11.75
N PHE A 12 -16.69 -11.86 -11.83
CA PHE A 12 -15.85 -12.83 -11.12
C PHE A 12 -15.82 -12.45 -9.64
N TRP A 13 -16.66 -13.10 -8.83
CA TRP A 13 -16.85 -12.82 -7.39
C TRP A 13 -15.71 -13.32 -6.46
N ASP A 14 -14.50 -13.57 -6.97
CA ASP A 14 -13.34 -14.08 -6.19
C ASP A 14 -12.18 -13.07 -6.09
N PHE A 15 -12.43 -11.78 -6.35
CA PHE A 15 -11.42 -10.72 -6.27
C PHE A 15 -11.78 -9.68 -5.19
N SER A 16 -11.82 -10.11 -3.92
CA SER A 16 -11.81 -9.17 -2.79
C SER A 16 -10.40 -8.64 -2.54
N VAL A 17 -10.30 -7.43 -1.99
CA VAL A 17 -9.03 -6.79 -1.62
C VAL A 17 -9.08 -6.38 -0.14
N HIS A 18 -7.94 -6.42 0.54
CA HIS A 18 -7.76 -5.78 1.84
C HIS A 18 -7.01 -4.46 1.67
N ALA A 19 -7.68 -3.34 1.94
CA ALA A 19 -7.07 -2.03 1.85
C ALA A 19 -6.45 -1.62 3.21
N ILE A 20 -5.13 -1.45 3.26
CA ILE A 20 -4.42 -0.84 4.39
C ILE A 20 -4.28 0.65 4.08
N ILE A 21 -4.83 1.50 4.96
CA ILE A 21 -5.01 2.92 4.71
C ILE A 21 -4.33 3.73 5.81
N ALA A 22 -3.28 4.50 5.48
CA ALA A 22 -2.62 5.43 6.40
C ALA A 22 -2.98 6.88 6.05
N ARG A 23 -3.65 7.55 6.99
CA ARG A 23 -3.98 8.97 6.90
C ARG A 23 -2.74 9.86 7.07
N GLY A 24 -2.90 11.16 6.84
CA GLY A 24 -1.86 12.16 7.15
C GLY A 24 -1.87 12.61 8.61
N SER A 25 -0.96 13.52 8.95
CA SER A 25 -0.89 14.10 10.30
C SER A 25 -2.07 15.02 10.65
N GLY A 26 -2.35 15.22 11.94
CA GLY A 26 -3.35 16.17 12.45
C GLY A 26 -4.49 15.53 13.23
N THR A 27 -5.52 16.29 13.56
CA THR A 27 -6.69 15.83 14.33
C THR A 27 -7.69 15.07 13.46
N GLY A 28 -8.56 14.28 14.10
CA GLY A 28 -9.61 13.51 13.43
C GLY A 28 -9.56 12.03 13.81
N ASP A 29 -10.39 11.23 13.14
CA ASP A 29 -10.39 9.78 13.26
C ASP A 29 -9.24 9.14 12.44
N VAL A 30 -9.16 7.80 12.49
CA VAL A 30 -8.08 7.00 11.88
C VAL A 30 -8.03 7.05 10.35
N LEU A 31 -9.12 7.43 9.67
CA LEU A 31 -9.16 7.52 8.20
C LEU A 31 -9.17 8.97 7.70
N ASN A 32 -9.77 9.88 8.47
CA ASN A 32 -9.92 11.29 8.14
C ASN A 32 -10.42 11.47 6.69
N VAL A 33 -9.74 12.28 5.88
CA VAL A 33 -10.09 12.53 4.47
C VAL A 33 -10.14 11.27 3.59
N LEU A 34 -9.60 10.14 4.05
CA LEU A 34 -9.59 8.87 3.32
C LEU A 34 -10.85 8.01 3.54
N VAL A 35 -11.80 8.43 4.39
CA VAL A 35 -13.07 7.69 4.56
C VAL A 35 -13.83 7.54 3.24
N ALA A 36 -13.87 8.58 2.41
CA ALA A 36 -14.53 8.53 1.11
C ALA A 36 -13.86 7.53 0.16
N LEU A 37 -12.53 7.36 0.25
CA LEU A 37 -11.81 6.39 -0.56
C LEU A 37 -12.06 4.95 -0.07
N GLN A 38 -12.12 4.74 1.24
CA GLN A 38 -12.53 3.46 1.82
C GLN A 38 -13.92 3.07 1.33
N ASP A 39 -14.90 3.98 1.43
CA ASP A 39 -16.28 3.73 1.02
C ASP A 39 -16.37 3.33 -0.46
N LEU A 40 -15.59 3.99 -1.33
CA LEU A 40 -15.52 3.64 -2.75
C LEU A 40 -14.95 2.25 -2.99
N ILE A 41 -13.87 1.86 -2.30
CA ILE A 41 -13.27 0.53 -2.44
C ILE A 41 -14.26 -0.56 -2.02
N LEU A 42 -14.90 -0.38 -0.87
CA LEU A 42 -15.86 -1.36 -0.34
C LEU A 42 -17.13 -1.45 -1.18
N ALA A 43 -17.56 -0.34 -1.80
CA ALA A 43 -18.70 -0.32 -2.70
C ALA A 43 -18.41 -0.96 -4.06
N GLU A 44 -17.23 -0.70 -4.64
CA GLU A 44 -16.88 -1.13 -6.00
C GLU A 44 -16.35 -2.56 -6.04
N ILE A 45 -15.75 -3.04 -4.95
CA ILE A 45 -15.14 -4.38 -4.88
C ILE A 45 -15.81 -5.18 -3.74
N PRO A 46 -16.97 -5.81 -3.99
CA PRO A 46 -17.68 -6.58 -2.98
C PRO A 46 -16.82 -7.65 -2.31
N GLY A 47 -17.00 -7.82 -1.00
CA GLY A 47 -16.21 -8.74 -0.17
C GLY A 47 -14.84 -8.19 0.26
N SER A 48 -14.45 -7.01 -0.23
CA SER A 48 -13.26 -6.32 0.26
C SER A 48 -13.39 -5.89 1.72
N THR A 49 -12.24 -5.75 2.36
CA THR A 49 -12.12 -5.25 3.73
C THR A 49 -11.10 -4.13 3.77
N SER A 50 -11.04 -3.41 4.88
CA SER A 50 -10.05 -2.35 5.04
C SER A 50 -9.64 -2.17 6.49
N LEU A 51 -8.45 -1.63 6.67
CA LEU A 51 -7.82 -1.28 7.92
C LEU A 51 -7.33 0.15 7.84
N GLY A 52 -7.85 1.03 8.71
CA GLY A 52 -7.19 2.29 9.00
C GLY A 52 -5.98 2.00 9.88
N LEU A 53 -4.78 2.28 9.39
CA LEU A 53 -3.52 1.97 10.06
C LEU A 53 -3.44 2.73 11.40
N PRO A 54 -3.38 2.03 12.55
CA PRO A 54 -3.42 2.67 13.87
C PRO A 54 -2.02 3.15 14.31
N TYR A 55 -1.31 3.85 13.43
CA TYR A 55 0.02 4.40 13.73
C TYR A 55 -0.08 5.76 14.45
N ASN A 56 1.02 6.22 15.05
CA ASN A 56 1.07 7.54 15.65
C ASN A 56 1.18 8.63 14.57
N TYR A 57 0.05 9.25 14.21
CA TYR A 57 -0.02 10.35 13.23
C TYR A 57 0.11 11.74 13.86
N SER A 58 0.70 11.86 15.06
CA SER A 58 1.01 13.15 15.68
C SER A 58 2.19 13.85 14.98
N LYS A 59 2.23 15.18 15.08
CA LYS A 59 3.37 15.98 14.63
C LYS A 59 4.48 16.13 15.68
N ASP A 60 4.29 15.56 16.88
CA ASP A 60 5.24 15.71 17.98
C ASP A 60 6.60 15.06 17.68
N ASN A 61 6.60 13.92 16.98
CA ASN A 61 7.79 13.28 16.45
C ASN A 61 7.48 12.57 15.13
N VAL A 62 7.61 13.30 14.02
CA VAL A 62 7.29 12.78 12.68
C VAL A 62 8.24 11.66 12.24
N TYR A 63 9.47 11.63 12.74
CA TYR A 63 10.44 10.58 12.38
C TYR A 63 10.05 9.23 12.97
N GLU A 64 9.72 9.21 14.26
CA GLU A 64 9.22 8.02 14.97
C GLU A 64 7.87 7.57 14.41
N ALA A 65 6.97 8.51 14.12
CA ALA A 65 5.69 8.23 13.47
C ALA A 65 5.85 7.47 12.14
N VAL A 66 6.77 7.91 11.29
CA VAL A 66 7.00 7.26 9.99
C VAL A 66 7.61 5.88 10.17
N GLN A 67 8.61 5.75 11.05
CA GLN A 67 9.28 4.48 11.28
C GLN A 67 8.35 3.42 11.89
N ASP A 68 7.68 3.75 13.01
CA ASP A 68 6.77 2.83 13.68
C ASP A 68 5.60 2.46 12.76
N GLY A 69 5.10 3.45 12.01
CA GLY A 69 4.08 3.21 10.99
C GLY A 69 4.57 2.24 9.90
N ALA A 70 5.80 2.39 9.43
CA ALA A 70 6.36 1.54 8.38
C ALA A 70 6.50 0.08 8.84
N TRP A 71 7.03 -0.15 10.04
CA TRP A 71 7.06 -1.50 10.63
C TRP A 71 5.66 -2.06 10.85
N LEU A 72 4.71 -1.23 11.26
CA LEU A 72 3.33 -1.67 11.45
C LEU A 72 2.69 -2.13 10.13
N VAL A 73 2.95 -1.42 9.02
CA VAL A 73 2.49 -1.83 7.68
C VAL A 73 3.10 -3.17 7.28
N GLN A 74 4.41 -3.36 7.49
CA GLN A 74 5.08 -4.62 7.19
C GLN A 74 4.48 -5.78 7.98
N ASN A 75 4.32 -5.62 9.30
CA ASN A 75 3.70 -6.63 10.15
C ASN A 75 2.28 -6.96 9.70
N TYR A 76 1.45 -5.95 9.37
CA TYR A 76 0.09 -6.19 8.88
C TYR A 76 0.05 -6.95 7.55
N ILE A 77 0.97 -6.64 6.63
CA ILE A 77 1.06 -7.36 5.36
C ILE A 77 1.44 -8.82 5.62
N GLU A 78 2.46 -9.06 6.44
CA GLU A 78 2.93 -10.40 6.78
C GLU A 78 1.85 -11.23 7.49
N GLU A 79 1.18 -10.66 8.49
CA GLU A 79 0.10 -11.31 9.23
C GLU A 79 -1.11 -11.60 8.32
N TYR A 80 -1.50 -10.65 7.47
CA TYR A 80 -2.61 -10.83 6.55
C TYR A 80 -2.31 -11.95 5.55
N VAL A 81 -1.11 -11.95 4.96
CA VAL A 81 -0.68 -13.01 4.03
C VAL A 81 -0.56 -14.36 4.74
N ALA A 82 -0.04 -14.42 5.96
CA ALA A 82 0.02 -15.66 6.73
C ALA A 82 -1.39 -16.23 7.01
N SER A 83 -2.39 -15.36 7.19
CA SER A 83 -3.77 -15.76 7.44
C SER A 83 -4.54 -16.19 6.19
N CYS A 84 -4.30 -15.53 5.05
CA CYS A 84 -5.05 -15.71 3.82
C CYS A 84 -4.32 -16.54 2.75
N GLY A 85 -3.03 -16.79 2.92
CA GLY A 85 -2.21 -17.56 1.98
C GLY A 85 -2.13 -16.93 0.59
N ALA A 86 -2.18 -17.78 -0.44
CA ALA A 86 -2.01 -17.40 -1.84
C ALA A 86 -3.10 -16.46 -2.39
N ASP A 87 -4.25 -16.42 -1.72
CA ASP A 87 -5.41 -15.62 -2.16
C ASP A 87 -5.37 -14.18 -1.62
N ALA A 88 -4.39 -13.86 -0.78
CA ALA A 88 -4.23 -12.52 -0.23
C ALA A 88 -4.01 -11.49 -1.34
N LYS A 89 -4.86 -10.46 -1.35
CA LYS A 89 -4.77 -9.30 -2.25
C LYS A 89 -4.88 -8.05 -1.39
N ILE A 90 -3.83 -7.23 -1.38
CA ILE A 90 -3.67 -6.07 -0.51
C ILE A 90 -3.51 -4.82 -1.37
N ALA A 91 -4.24 -3.76 -1.05
CA ALA A 91 -3.98 -2.42 -1.55
C ALA A 91 -3.42 -1.58 -0.40
N VAL A 92 -2.31 -0.87 -0.62
CA VAL A 92 -1.70 0.01 0.38
C VAL A 92 -1.90 1.45 -0.05
N ILE A 93 -2.46 2.26 0.84
CA ILE A 93 -2.95 3.61 0.51
C ILE A 93 -2.45 4.60 1.55
N GLY A 94 -1.76 5.64 1.11
CA GLY A 94 -1.20 6.68 1.98
C GLY A 94 -1.61 8.10 1.58
N TYR A 95 -1.79 8.97 2.57
CA TYR A 95 -1.98 10.41 2.38
C TYR A 95 -1.03 11.22 3.25
N SER A 96 -0.29 12.18 2.68
CA SER A 96 0.70 13.02 3.40
C SER A 96 1.63 12.12 4.22
N LEU A 97 1.76 12.34 5.54
CA LEU A 97 2.60 11.51 6.42
C LEU A 97 2.35 9.99 6.25
N GLY A 98 1.11 9.58 5.97
CA GLY A 98 0.77 8.19 5.71
C GLY A 98 1.32 7.66 4.38
N ALA A 99 1.51 8.51 3.37
CA ALA A 99 2.20 8.15 2.14
C ALA A 99 3.70 7.91 2.38
N CYS A 100 4.34 8.73 3.24
CA CYS A 100 5.70 8.45 3.70
C CYS A 100 5.77 7.07 4.39
N VAL A 101 4.86 6.80 5.33
CA VAL A 101 4.76 5.49 6.00
C VAL A 101 4.68 4.33 4.99
N MET A 102 3.81 4.43 3.99
CA MET A 102 3.65 3.37 2.98
C MET A 102 4.89 3.21 2.11
N MET A 103 5.51 4.30 1.65
CA MET A 103 6.70 4.23 0.81
C MET A 103 7.91 3.69 1.56
N GLU A 104 8.10 4.12 2.81
CA GLU A 104 9.22 3.66 3.65
C GLU A 104 9.06 2.18 4.02
N ALA A 105 7.82 1.70 4.23
CA ALA A 105 7.54 0.28 4.44
C ALA A 105 7.90 -0.58 3.21
N LEU A 106 7.53 -0.11 2.00
CA LEU A 106 7.65 -0.91 0.77
C LEU A 106 9.02 -0.79 0.11
N CYS A 107 9.57 0.42 0.05
CA CYS A 107 10.82 0.71 -0.65
C CYS A 107 12.04 0.74 0.29
N GLY A 108 11.81 0.70 1.61
CA GLY A 108 12.84 0.92 2.62
C GLY A 108 13.19 2.39 2.74
N THR A 109 13.97 2.71 3.79
CA THR A 109 14.26 4.12 4.08
C THR A 109 15.13 4.79 3.04
N SER A 110 14.55 5.79 2.39
CA SER A 110 15.22 6.63 1.38
C SER A 110 15.28 8.10 1.79
N SER A 111 14.61 8.45 2.88
CA SER A 111 14.49 9.80 3.41
C SER A 111 15.61 10.15 4.39
N VAL A 112 16.19 11.35 4.28
CA VAL A 112 17.27 11.81 5.14
C VAL A 112 16.76 12.09 6.56
N GLY A 113 17.41 11.50 7.57
CA GLY A 113 17.11 11.74 8.98
C GLY A 113 16.08 10.79 9.60
N LEU A 114 15.40 9.95 8.80
CA LEU A 114 14.64 8.83 9.34
C LEU A 114 15.57 7.74 9.86
N TRP A 115 15.12 7.04 10.90
CA TRP A 115 15.79 5.82 11.34
C TRP A 115 15.57 4.72 10.29
N PRO A 116 16.59 3.90 9.97
CA PRO A 116 16.48 2.94 8.89
C PRO A 116 15.35 1.91 9.10
N VAL A 117 14.48 1.80 8.10
CA VAL A 117 13.55 0.69 7.90
C VAL A 117 14.01 -0.07 6.66
N GLU A 118 14.20 -1.39 6.79
CA GLU A 118 14.48 -2.24 5.63
C GLU A 118 13.23 -2.33 4.75
N ALA A 119 13.40 -2.42 3.44
CA ALA A 119 12.29 -2.64 2.53
C ALA A 119 11.58 -3.97 2.88
N ILE A 120 10.25 -4.00 2.75
CA ILE A 120 9.49 -5.24 2.95
C ILE A 120 10.06 -6.36 2.05
N ASP A 121 10.01 -7.59 2.55
CA ASP A 121 10.52 -8.74 1.82
C ASP A 121 9.91 -8.79 0.40
N SER A 122 10.77 -8.99 -0.60
CA SER A 122 10.40 -9.02 -2.02
C SER A 122 9.33 -10.07 -2.37
N THR A 123 9.14 -11.06 -1.49
CA THR A 123 8.06 -12.06 -1.57
C THR A 123 6.67 -11.42 -1.46
N TYR A 124 6.56 -10.28 -0.77
CA TYR A 124 5.31 -9.53 -0.61
C TYR A 124 5.18 -8.34 -1.59
N ALA A 125 6.30 -7.75 -2.02
CA ALA A 125 6.36 -6.48 -2.75
C ALA A 125 6.23 -6.56 -4.29
N ASN A 126 6.28 -7.75 -4.88
CA ASN A 126 6.52 -7.85 -6.32
C ASN A 126 5.29 -7.52 -7.17
N ASN A 127 5.26 -6.29 -7.68
CA ASN A 127 4.53 -5.81 -8.86
C ASN A 127 5.48 -5.43 -10.03
N GLY A 128 6.70 -5.98 -10.09
CA GLY A 128 7.60 -5.78 -11.26
C GLY A 128 9.08 -5.51 -11.01
N MET A 129 9.65 -5.85 -9.85
CA MET A 129 11.10 -5.77 -9.63
C MET A 129 11.62 -6.99 -8.86
N ALA A 130 11.64 -8.15 -9.53
CA ALA A 130 12.24 -9.36 -8.96
C ALA A 130 13.78 -9.22 -8.96
N ARG A 131 14.39 -9.12 -7.77
CA ARG A 131 15.77 -9.57 -7.58
C ARG A 131 15.72 -11.04 -7.20
N VAL A 132 15.91 -11.92 -8.18
CA VAL A 132 16.16 -13.34 -7.95
C VAL A 132 17.52 -13.48 -7.29
N THR A 133 17.57 -13.60 -5.97
CA THR A 133 18.75 -14.17 -5.29
C THR A 133 18.55 -15.67 -5.19
N SER A 134 19.31 -16.38 -6.03
CA SER A 134 19.42 -17.83 -6.09
C SER A 134 19.83 -18.42 -4.73
N GLU A 135 18.87 -18.88 -3.91
CA GLU A 135 19.19 -19.90 -2.89
C GLU A 135 17.98 -20.63 -2.24
N TYR A 136 16.91 -20.98 -2.97
CA TYR A 136 15.98 -22.01 -2.45
C TYR A 136 15.50 -22.95 -3.55
N THR A 137 16.01 -24.18 -3.50
CA THR A 137 15.56 -25.31 -4.31
C THR A 137 14.28 -25.89 -3.73
N GLY A 138 13.18 -25.80 -4.49
CA GLY A 138 12.07 -26.75 -4.40
C GLY A 138 11.03 -26.51 -3.31
N LEU A 139 10.19 -25.49 -3.50
CA LEU A 139 8.73 -25.61 -3.31
C LEU A 139 8.06 -24.48 -4.10
N ASP A 140 7.33 -24.87 -5.14
CA ASP A 140 6.38 -24.10 -5.96
C ASP A 140 6.69 -22.64 -6.35
N ILE A 141 7.45 -22.47 -7.43
CA ILE A 141 7.71 -21.18 -8.08
C ILE A 141 6.48 -20.63 -8.85
N ARG A 142 5.29 -21.24 -8.70
CA ARG A 142 4.02 -20.76 -9.27
C ARG A 142 3.12 -20.02 -8.27
N LEU A 143 3.55 -19.89 -7.02
CA LEU A 143 2.82 -19.23 -5.93
C LEU A 143 3.30 -17.81 -5.61
N ILE A 144 4.34 -17.33 -6.30
CA ILE A 144 5.15 -16.22 -5.81
C ILE A 144 4.83 -14.97 -6.66
N THR A 145 4.15 -14.04 -5.98
CA THR A 145 4.08 -12.58 -6.18
C THR A 145 2.96 -11.98 -7.03
N ASN A 146 1.92 -11.50 -6.33
CA ASN A 146 1.01 -10.37 -6.62
C ASN A 146 0.17 -10.07 -5.35
N LEU A 147 0.79 -10.05 -4.16
CA LEU A 147 0.06 -9.94 -2.89
C LEU A 147 -0.32 -8.49 -2.59
N VAL A 148 0.63 -7.56 -2.67
CA VAL A 148 0.31 -6.13 -2.79
C VAL A 148 0.00 -5.86 -4.25
N ILE A 149 -1.25 -5.57 -4.59
CA ILE A 149 -1.71 -5.39 -5.98
C ILE A 149 -1.79 -3.91 -6.40
N ALA A 150 -1.78 -2.99 -5.44
CA ALA A 150 -1.84 -1.55 -5.69
C ALA A 150 -1.18 -0.77 -4.55
N VAL A 151 -0.47 0.29 -4.92
CA VAL A 151 0.10 1.29 -4.01
C VAL A 151 -0.42 2.66 -4.48
N ILE A 152 -1.12 3.37 -3.61
CA ILE A 152 -1.77 4.64 -3.93
C ILE A 152 -1.36 5.68 -2.90
N ASN A 153 -0.52 6.64 -3.30
CA ASN A 153 0.00 7.66 -2.41
C ASN A 153 -0.39 9.06 -2.88
N TYR A 154 -1.00 9.83 -1.98
CA TYR A 154 -1.43 11.20 -2.21
C TYR A 154 -0.60 12.16 -1.36
N GLY A 155 0.00 13.18 -1.99
CA GLY A 155 0.75 14.21 -1.25
C GLY A 155 1.98 13.66 -0.52
N ASP A 156 2.59 12.61 -1.05
CA ASP A 156 3.80 11.97 -0.53
C ASP A 156 4.97 12.96 -0.41
N GLU A 157 5.42 13.23 0.82
CA GLU A 157 6.53 14.13 1.08
C GLU A 157 7.87 13.55 0.61
N THR A 158 7.97 12.24 0.35
CA THR A 158 9.15 11.59 -0.26
C THR A 158 9.22 11.76 -1.78
N ASN A 159 8.25 12.42 -2.40
CA ASN A 159 8.17 12.54 -3.86
C ASN A 159 9.48 13.06 -4.47
N GLY A 160 10.08 12.24 -5.33
CA GLY A 160 11.21 12.60 -6.18
C GLY A 160 10.79 12.82 -7.63
N LEU A 161 11.42 13.76 -8.32
CA LEU A 161 11.14 14.00 -9.74
C LEU A 161 11.55 12.82 -10.62
N GLY A 162 10.73 12.53 -11.64
CA GLY A 162 11.01 11.50 -12.63
C GLY A 162 10.78 10.06 -12.16
N GLN A 163 10.25 9.84 -10.95
CA GLN A 163 9.81 8.51 -10.54
C GLN A 163 8.72 8.00 -11.50
N PRO A 164 8.84 6.79 -12.05
CA PRO A 164 7.97 6.31 -13.13
C PRO A 164 6.50 6.10 -12.72
N TRP A 165 6.23 6.04 -11.41
CA TRP A 165 4.88 5.94 -10.84
C TRP A 165 4.25 7.29 -10.49
N ASN A 166 4.95 8.41 -10.69
CA ASN A 166 4.40 9.72 -10.38
C ASN A 166 3.28 10.10 -11.36
N VAL A 167 2.16 10.55 -10.80
CA VAL A 167 1.06 11.16 -11.54
C VAL A 167 0.77 12.53 -10.93
N GLY A 168 0.82 13.59 -11.75
CA GLY A 168 0.53 14.94 -11.31
C GLY A 168 1.31 16.01 -12.07
N ASN A 169 1.16 17.26 -11.64
CA ASN A 169 1.84 18.43 -12.21
C ASN A 169 3.01 18.91 -11.34
N CYS A 170 3.43 18.11 -10.35
CA CYS A 170 4.55 18.47 -9.48
C CYS A 170 5.85 18.46 -10.28
N THR A 171 6.49 19.63 -10.40
CA THR A 171 7.76 19.83 -11.12
C THR A 171 8.94 20.05 -10.19
N VAL A 172 8.72 20.04 -8.87
CA VAL A 172 9.75 20.13 -7.84
C VAL A 172 9.51 19.01 -6.83
N GLY A 173 10.50 18.15 -6.59
CA GLY A 173 10.44 17.09 -5.58
C GLY A 173 11.79 17.01 -4.88
N THR A 174 11.81 17.27 -3.58
CA THR A 174 13.05 17.35 -2.79
C THR A 174 13.21 16.16 -1.84
N GLY A 175 12.28 15.21 -1.82
CA GLY A 175 12.15 14.31 -0.67
C GLY A 175 11.83 15.08 0.62
N VAL A 176 11.47 14.33 1.66
CA VAL A 176 10.94 14.76 2.96
C VAL A 176 11.15 16.24 3.33
N SER A 177 10.07 17.02 3.28
CA SER A 177 9.91 18.26 4.05
C SER A 177 9.23 17.92 5.38
N LEU A 178 9.90 17.13 6.22
CA LEU A 178 9.46 16.81 7.58
C LEU A 178 9.60 18.03 8.50
#